data_AF-A0A7V5R4D0-F1
#
_entry.id   AF-A0A7V5R4D0-F1
#
_cell.length_a   1.000
_cell.length_b   1.000
_cell.length_c   1.000
_cell.angle_alpha   90.00
_cell.angle_beta   90.00
_cell.angle_gamma   90.00
#
_symmetry.space_group_name_H-M   'P 1'
#
loop_
_entity.id
_entity.type
_entity.pdbx_description
1 polymer ?
#
loop_
_entity_poly.entity_id
_entity_poly.type
_entity_poly.pdbx_seq_one_letter_code
_entity_poly.pdbx_strand_id
1 'polypeptide(L)'
;MTERVGIVGIPPRSVITDLHRRRVLIFDLDEPQVRASLDLTASHLPRVYCAVLRTVVLNAMHLHLDCIYIDVGPGKCDCALHVSTILKNMLDIPIHCTRNQDMEGAGIPLCRTRMPLLAKMTGITAGVLEPEPEKGPAACRPTAGFWGVPPRDFSLLTLFPDTTHVYGWTRCMENKTPADLELESYVNPNVPTVFFAQSFCAKTALAKFLADQHPQGLYLDCDVTAGSSARAKIEAFFELSHSLFSEK
;
A
#
# COMPACT_ATOMS: atom_id res chain seq x y z
N MET A 1 -4.09 31.41 -5.25
CA MET A 1 -4.38 30.02 -5.67
C MET A 1 -4.05 29.13 -4.50
N THR A 2 -4.81 28.05 -4.28
CA THR A 2 -4.48 27.05 -3.24
C THR A 2 -3.28 26.25 -3.72
N GLU A 3 -2.25 26.14 -2.89
CA GLU A 3 -1.06 25.33 -3.16
C GLU A 3 -1.45 23.85 -3.36
N ARG A 4 -0.83 23.17 -4.32
CA ARG A 4 -1.11 21.79 -4.73
C ARG A 4 0.12 20.94 -4.48
N VAL A 5 0.03 20.02 -3.53
CA VAL A 5 1.18 19.24 -3.07
C VAL A 5 0.98 17.77 -3.39
N GLY A 6 1.97 17.14 -4.02
CA GLY A 6 2.01 15.70 -4.18
C GLY A 6 2.67 15.02 -2.99
N ILE A 7 2.16 13.86 -2.56
CA ILE A 7 2.84 12.99 -1.59
C ILE A 7 3.05 11.59 -2.18
N VAL A 8 4.14 10.94 -1.77
CA VAL A 8 4.48 9.57 -2.13
C VAL A 8 4.86 8.81 -0.86
N GLY A 9 4.23 7.66 -0.63
CA GLY A 9 4.35 6.90 0.60
C GLY A 9 3.61 7.57 1.75
N ILE A 10 4.12 7.36 2.97
CA ILE A 10 3.58 7.99 4.18
C ILE A 10 4.65 8.96 4.71
N PRO A 11 4.66 10.24 4.30
CA PRO A 11 5.53 11.23 4.93
C PRO A 11 5.35 11.26 6.46
N PRO A 12 6.34 11.73 7.23
CA PRO A 12 6.20 11.91 8.68
C PRO A 12 4.91 12.64 9.05
N ARG A 13 4.26 12.28 10.16
CA ARG A 13 3.01 12.93 10.59
C ARG A 13 3.14 14.46 10.71
N SER A 14 4.32 14.93 11.11
CA SER A 14 4.63 16.36 11.20
C SER A 14 4.54 17.08 9.85
N VAL A 15 4.89 16.40 8.75
CA VAL A 15 4.75 16.93 7.38
C VAL A 15 3.28 17.02 7.00
N ILE A 16 2.51 15.94 7.19
CA ILE A 16 1.08 15.94 6.88
C ILE A 16 0.32 16.99 7.71
N THR A 17 0.63 17.09 9.00
CA THR A 17 0.07 18.12 9.89
C THR A 17 0.38 19.54 9.42
N ASP A 18 1.60 19.78 8.94
CA ASP A 18 1.97 21.08 8.40
C ASP A 18 1.21 21.42 7.11
N LEU A 19 1.08 20.45 6.20
CA LEU A 19 0.31 20.61 4.96
C LEU A 19 -1.15 20.98 5.25
N HIS A 20 -1.77 20.30 6.22
CA HIS A 20 -3.13 20.61 6.70
C HIS A 20 -3.23 22.02 7.27
N ARG A 21 -2.28 22.42 8.12
CA ARG A 21 -2.22 23.78 8.69
C ARG A 21 -2.09 24.86 7.62
N ARG A 22 -1.32 24.58 6.55
CA ARG A 22 -1.18 25.47 5.39
C ARG A 22 -2.39 25.46 4.45
N ARG A 23 -3.37 24.57 4.69
CA ARG A 23 -4.60 24.41 3.89
C ARG A 23 -4.31 24.18 2.40
N VAL A 24 -3.29 23.37 2.11
CA VAL A 24 -2.94 22.97 0.74
C VAL A 24 -3.88 21.87 0.24
N LEU A 25 -3.94 21.70 -1.07
CA LEU A 25 -4.60 20.55 -1.70
C LEU A 25 -3.57 19.42 -1.87
N ILE A 26 -3.76 18.31 -1.15
CA ILE A 26 -2.82 17.17 -1.16
C ILE A 26 -3.31 16.12 -2.19
N PHE A 27 -2.37 15.60 -2.97
CA PHE A 27 -2.58 14.50 -3.91
C PHE A 27 -1.73 13.30 -3.51
N ASP A 28 -2.35 12.15 -3.25
CA ASP A 28 -1.61 10.89 -3.14
C ASP A 28 -1.17 10.44 -4.55
N LEU A 29 0.13 10.52 -4.81
CA LEU A 29 0.70 10.16 -6.10
C LEU A 29 0.92 8.65 -6.25
N ASP A 30 0.79 7.86 -5.19
CA ASP A 30 0.80 6.39 -5.29
C ASP A 30 -0.49 5.85 -5.95
N GLU A 31 -1.59 6.59 -5.82
CA GLU A 31 -2.88 6.24 -6.44
C GLU A 31 -3.00 6.79 -7.88
N PRO A 32 -3.74 6.12 -8.79
CA PRO A 32 -3.98 6.64 -10.13
C PRO A 32 -4.82 7.94 -10.12
N GLN A 33 -4.16 9.10 -10.20
CA GLN A 33 -4.82 10.41 -10.32
C GLN A 33 -5.18 10.75 -11.78
N VAL A 34 -4.48 10.12 -12.72
CA VAL A 34 -4.56 10.40 -14.15
C VAL A 34 -4.96 9.16 -14.92
N ARG A 35 -5.95 9.30 -15.82
CA ARG A 35 -6.40 8.23 -16.72
C ARG A 35 -5.52 8.18 -17.97
N ALA A 36 -4.30 7.70 -17.80
CA ALA A 36 -3.35 7.52 -18.90
C ALA A 36 -2.57 6.20 -18.77
N SER A 37 -1.95 5.76 -19.86
CA SER A 37 -1.14 4.55 -19.86
C SER A 37 0.17 4.77 -19.10
N LEU A 38 0.54 3.82 -18.24
CA LEU A 38 1.86 3.79 -17.59
C LEU A 38 3.01 3.74 -18.60
N ASP A 39 2.75 3.38 -19.86
CA ASP A 39 3.78 3.35 -20.91
C ASP A 39 4.32 4.73 -21.26
N LEU A 40 3.58 5.80 -20.93
CA LEU A 40 4.09 7.17 -21.06
C LEU A 40 5.29 7.44 -20.15
N THR A 41 5.51 6.64 -19.10
CA THR A 41 6.68 6.78 -18.23
C THR A 41 7.91 6.03 -18.76
N ALA A 42 7.81 5.31 -19.87
CA ALA A 42 8.88 4.41 -20.35
C ALA A 42 10.16 5.14 -20.79
N SER A 43 10.08 6.43 -21.09
CA SER A 43 11.24 7.30 -21.35
C SER A 43 12.02 7.66 -20.08
N HIS A 44 11.43 7.46 -18.89
CA HIS A 44 11.99 7.88 -17.60
C HIS A 44 12.24 6.71 -16.66
N LEU A 45 11.41 5.67 -16.72
CA LEU A 45 11.53 4.45 -15.92
C LEU A 45 11.41 3.21 -16.82
N PRO A 46 12.16 2.14 -16.54
CA PRO A 46 11.96 0.86 -17.21
C PRO A 46 10.51 0.37 -17.09
N ARG A 47 10.01 -0.35 -18.11
CA ARG A 47 8.68 -0.99 -18.07
C ARG A 47 8.58 -2.01 -16.93
N VAL A 48 9.68 -2.72 -16.67
CA VAL A 48 9.85 -3.69 -15.58
C VAL A 48 10.26 -2.97 -14.28
N TYR A 49 9.38 -2.11 -13.80
CA TYR A 49 9.58 -1.34 -12.57
C TYR A 49 8.30 -1.30 -11.77
N CYS A 50 8.42 -1.06 -10.46
CA CYS A 50 7.28 -1.04 -9.53
C CYS A 50 6.13 -0.19 -10.09
N ALA A 51 4.96 -0.80 -10.29
CA ALA A 51 3.81 -0.16 -10.92
C ALA A 51 3.31 1.07 -10.14
N VAL A 52 3.42 1.06 -8.81
CA VAL A 52 3.09 2.21 -7.94
C VAL A 52 4.04 3.38 -8.25
N LEU A 53 5.35 3.13 -8.35
CA LEU A 53 6.32 4.17 -8.65
C LEU A 53 6.24 4.67 -10.11
N ARG A 54 5.85 3.81 -11.05
CA ARG A 54 5.46 4.27 -12.40
C ARG A 54 4.21 5.15 -12.34
N THR A 55 3.25 4.86 -11.46
CA THR A 55 2.06 5.70 -11.24
C THR A 55 2.45 7.06 -10.67
N VAL A 56 3.39 7.12 -9.71
CA VAL A 56 3.95 8.37 -9.17
C VAL A 56 4.52 9.25 -10.28
N VAL A 57 5.39 8.69 -11.15
CA VAL A 57 5.97 9.45 -12.26
C VAL A 57 4.89 9.90 -13.24
N LEU A 58 3.93 9.03 -13.58
CA LEU A 58 2.83 9.38 -14.47
C LEU A 58 2.02 10.55 -13.93
N ASN A 59 1.64 10.52 -12.66
CA ASN A 59 0.90 11.59 -12.01
C ASN A 59 1.72 12.88 -12.00
N ALA A 60 3.00 12.83 -11.61
CA ALA A 60 3.86 14.00 -11.54
C ALA A 60 4.10 14.67 -12.91
N MET A 61 4.09 13.91 -14.01
CA MET A 61 4.19 14.44 -15.37
C MET A 61 2.94 15.22 -15.83
N HIS A 62 1.77 14.94 -15.24
CA HIS A 62 0.49 15.41 -15.76
C HIS A 62 -0.28 16.33 -14.80
N LEU A 63 0.06 16.31 -13.50
CA LEU A 63 -0.53 17.19 -12.51
C LEU A 63 0.28 18.49 -12.41
N HIS A 64 -0.42 19.62 -12.34
CA HIS A 64 0.18 20.88 -11.89
C HIS A 64 0.33 20.84 -10.36
N LEU A 65 1.56 20.67 -9.89
CA LEU A 65 1.92 20.61 -8.48
C LEU A 65 2.93 21.72 -8.17
N ASP A 66 2.88 22.27 -6.96
CA ASP A 66 3.83 23.29 -6.49
C ASP A 66 5.05 22.66 -5.81
N CYS A 67 4.90 21.47 -5.20
CA CYS A 67 6.00 20.66 -4.70
C CYS A 67 5.57 19.19 -4.50
N ILE A 68 6.55 18.31 -4.27
CA ILE A 68 6.31 16.89 -3.94
C ILE A 68 7.08 16.49 -2.69
N TYR A 69 6.43 15.83 -1.74
CA TYR A 69 7.09 15.13 -0.63
C TYR A 69 7.13 13.63 -0.91
N ILE A 70 8.32 13.03 -0.84
CA ILE A 70 8.51 11.60 -1.12
C ILE A 70 9.18 10.92 0.06
N ASP A 71 8.46 10.00 0.70
CA ASP A 71 9.03 9.13 1.70
C ASP A 71 9.97 8.11 1.05
N VAL A 72 11.21 8.05 1.53
CA VAL A 72 12.27 7.20 0.98
C VAL A 72 12.89 6.29 2.03
N GLY A 73 13.46 5.18 1.58
CA GLY A 73 14.12 4.22 2.46
C GLY A 73 13.12 3.31 3.20
N PRO A 74 13.30 3.04 4.52
CA PRO A 74 12.55 2.00 5.22
C PRO A 74 11.03 2.15 5.20
N GLY A 75 10.51 3.38 5.26
CA GLY A 75 9.08 3.67 5.19
C GLY A 75 8.45 3.40 3.82
N LYS A 76 9.26 3.32 2.76
CA LYS A 76 8.79 3.05 1.39
C LYS A 76 9.67 2.01 0.71
N CYS A 77 10.73 2.47 0.03
CA CYS A 77 11.83 1.66 -0.51
C CYS A 77 12.93 2.55 -1.12
N ASP A 78 14.09 1.97 -1.45
CA ASP A 78 15.15 2.68 -2.20
C ASP A 78 14.78 2.94 -3.67
N CYS A 79 13.83 2.20 -4.23
CA CYS A 79 13.27 2.53 -5.55
C CYS A 79 12.60 3.92 -5.53
N ALA A 80 11.94 4.30 -4.43
CA ALA A 80 11.38 5.64 -4.28
C ALA A 80 12.49 6.72 -4.22
N LEU A 81 13.64 6.41 -3.62
CA LEU A 81 14.80 7.30 -3.65
C LEU A 81 15.28 7.56 -5.09
N HIS A 82 15.40 6.51 -5.91
CA HIS A 82 15.78 6.66 -7.32
C HIS A 82 14.76 7.48 -8.12
N VAL A 83 13.46 7.24 -7.90
CA VAL A 83 12.39 8.05 -8.50
C VAL A 83 12.49 9.52 -8.08
N SER A 84 12.82 9.82 -6.83
CA SER A 84 13.00 11.20 -6.39
C SER A 84 14.12 11.94 -7.16
N THR A 85 15.22 11.25 -7.46
CA THR A 85 16.33 11.81 -8.26
C THR A 85 15.89 12.09 -9.69
N ILE A 86 15.12 11.17 -10.28
CA ILE A 86 14.57 11.33 -11.62
C ILE A 86 13.62 12.54 -11.66
N LEU A 87 12.68 12.65 -10.71
CA LEU A 87 11.74 13.76 -10.65
C LEU A 87 12.43 15.12 -10.45
N LYS A 88 13.48 15.18 -9.62
CA LYS A 88 14.28 16.42 -9.41
C LYS A 88 14.93 16.94 -10.69
N ASN A 89 15.30 16.03 -11.61
CA ASN A 89 15.90 16.41 -12.89
C ASN A 89 14.84 16.66 -13.97
N MET A 90 13.63 16.10 -13.82
CA MET A 90 12.55 16.21 -14.79
C MET A 90 11.67 17.45 -14.59
N LEU A 91 11.51 17.91 -13.34
CA LEU A 91 10.50 18.91 -12.97
C LEU A 91 11.16 20.16 -12.40
N ASP A 92 10.64 21.33 -12.78
CA ASP A 92 11.05 22.63 -12.25
C ASP A 92 10.36 22.99 -10.92
N ILE A 93 10.04 21.98 -10.10
CA ILE A 93 9.39 22.15 -8.79
C ILE A 93 10.20 21.48 -7.68
N PRO A 94 10.10 21.95 -6.43
CA PRO A 94 10.77 21.32 -5.29
C PRO A 94 10.32 19.88 -5.06
N ILE A 95 11.29 18.97 -4.94
CA ILE A 95 11.09 17.57 -4.53
C ILE A 95 11.78 17.35 -3.18
N HIS A 96 10.98 17.18 -2.13
CA HIS A 96 11.42 17.00 -0.76
C HIS A 96 11.45 15.51 -0.42
N CYS A 97 12.65 14.93 -0.30
CA CYS A 97 12.79 13.58 0.24
C CYS A 97 12.58 13.62 1.76
N THR A 98 11.66 12.81 2.26
CA THR A 98 11.43 12.60 3.69
C THR A 98 11.81 11.18 4.09
N ARG A 99 12.03 10.95 5.38
CA ARG A 99 12.15 9.61 5.95
C ARG A 99 11.21 9.54 7.13
N ASN A 100 10.14 8.78 7.02
CA ASN A 100 9.24 8.56 8.13
C ASN A 100 9.85 7.57 9.13
N GLN A 101 10.16 8.09 10.31
CA GLN A 101 10.71 7.34 11.45
C GLN A 101 9.75 7.35 12.64
N ASP A 102 8.49 7.72 12.42
CA ASP A 102 7.46 7.66 13.45
C ASP A 102 7.26 6.19 13.85
N MET A 103 7.37 5.91 15.16
CA MET A 103 7.21 4.58 15.75
C MET A 103 6.09 4.54 16.79
N GLU A 104 5.57 5.70 17.20
CA GLU A 104 4.37 5.76 18.03
C GLU A 104 3.14 5.56 17.13
N GLY A 105 2.48 4.41 17.31
CA GLY A 105 1.36 4.00 16.48
C GLY A 105 0.10 4.83 16.71
N ALA A 106 -0.49 5.30 15.62
CA ALA A 106 -1.77 6.01 15.62
C ALA A 106 -2.99 5.07 15.72
N GLY A 107 -2.77 3.76 15.59
CA GLY A 107 -3.79 2.71 15.67
C GLY A 107 -4.20 2.15 14.31
N ILE A 108 -4.93 1.03 14.36
CA ILE A 108 -5.32 0.24 13.17
C ILE A 108 -6.84 0.01 13.11
N PRO A 109 -7.65 1.08 13.03
CA PRO A 109 -9.11 1.03 13.20
C PRO A 109 -9.86 0.21 12.16
N LEU A 110 -9.38 0.10 10.92
CA LEU A 110 -10.03 -0.62 9.82
C LEU A 110 -9.40 -1.99 9.59
N CYS A 111 -8.09 -2.19 9.83
CA CYS A 111 -7.42 -3.47 9.55
C CYS A 111 -8.13 -4.70 10.17
N ARG A 112 -8.82 -4.53 11.31
CA ARG A 112 -9.42 -5.62 12.10
C ARG A 112 -10.95 -5.67 12.07
N THR A 113 -11.61 -4.85 11.27
CA THR A 113 -13.08 -4.78 11.26
C THR A 113 -13.70 -5.85 10.37
N ARG A 114 -14.99 -6.14 10.59
CA ARG A 114 -15.79 -6.91 9.65
C ARG A 114 -16.34 -5.97 8.58
N MET A 115 -15.72 -5.96 7.41
CA MET A 115 -16.15 -5.18 6.24
C MET A 115 -15.49 -5.73 4.98
N PRO A 116 -16.06 -5.52 3.79
CA PRO A 116 -15.45 -5.93 2.53
C PRO A 116 -14.00 -5.44 2.42
N LEU A 117 -13.07 -6.33 2.05
CA LEU A 117 -11.63 -6.02 2.04
C LEU A 117 -11.31 -4.86 1.08
N LEU A 118 -12.02 -4.75 -0.04
CA LEU A 118 -11.90 -3.62 -0.96
C LEU A 118 -12.20 -2.29 -0.26
N ALA A 119 -13.31 -2.22 0.49
CA ALA A 119 -13.70 -1.01 1.21
C ALA A 119 -12.71 -0.68 2.32
N LYS A 120 -12.17 -1.71 3.00
CA LYS A 120 -11.12 -1.56 4.02
C LYS A 120 -9.85 -0.94 3.43
N MET A 121 -9.38 -1.50 2.31
CA MET A 121 -8.19 -1.01 1.61
C MET A 121 -8.38 0.43 1.13
N THR A 122 -9.54 0.73 0.53
CA THR A 122 -9.88 2.09 0.06
C THR A 122 -9.90 3.10 1.21
N GLY A 123 -10.45 2.73 2.37
CA GLY A 123 -10.44 3.59 3.56
C GLY A 123 -9.02 3.83 4.10
N ILE A 124 -8.20 2.79 4.15
CA ILE A 124 -6.80 2.90 4.60
C ILE A 124 -5.98 3.79 3.66
N THR A 125 -6.13 3.64 2.35
CA THR A 125 -5.36 4.45 1.38
C THR A 125 -5.84 5.91 1.37
N ALA A 126 -7.14 6.17 1.44
CA ALA A 126 -7.66 7.52 1.60
C ALA A 126 -7.13 8.19 2.90
N GLY A 127 -7.00 7.40 3.97
CA GLY A 127 -6.48 7.85 5.25
C GLY A 127 -5.03 8.30 5.21
N VAL A 128 -4.24 8.01 4.17
CA VAL A 128 -2.84 8.48 4.02
C VAL A 128 -2.74 10.00 4.05
N LEU A 129 -3.76 10.69 3.54
CA LEU A 129 -3.84 12.15 3.50
C LEU A 129 -4.07 12.78 4.88
N GLU A 130 -4.45 11.97 5.87
CA GLU A 130 -4.77 12.41 7.23
C GLU A 130 -3.60 12.17 8.19
N PRO A 131 -3.34 13.07 9.16
CA PRO A 131 -2.26 12.88 10.12
C PRO A 131 -2.54 11.74 11.11
N GLU A 132 -3.82 11.50 11.41
CA GLU A 132 -4.29 10.49 12.35
C GLU A 132 -5.45 9.71 11.70
N PRO A 133 -5.59 8.40 11.95
CA PRO A 133 -6.69 7.63 11.43
C PRO A 133 -7.99 7.95 12.19
N GLU A 134 -9.11 7.90 11.49
CA GLU A 134 -10.43 8.04 12.12
C GLU A 134 -10.75 6.85 13.03
N LYS A 135 -11.60 7.08 14.04
CA LYS A 135 -12.09 5.97 14.87
C LYS A 135 -12.91 5.00 14.02
N GLY A 136 -12.46 3.76 13.95
CA GLY A 136 -13.13 2.71 13.20
C GLY A 136 -14.17 1.95 14.01
N PRO A 137 -14.98 1.10 13.32
CA PRO A 137 -15.83 0.11 13.94
C PRO A 137 -15.09 -0.83 14.90
N ALA A 138 -15.85 -1.57 15.69
CA ALA A 138 -15.28 -2.61 16.55
C ALA A 138 -14.55 -3.70 15.73
N ALA A 139 -13.46 -4.20 16.30
CA ALA A 139 -12.71 -5.31 15.72
C ALA A 139 -13.56 -6.61 15.70
N CYS A 140 -13.28 -7.49 14.75
CA CYS A 140 -13.90 -8.80 14.62
C CYS A 140 -12.88 -9.92 14.80
N ARG A 141 -13.36 -11.17 14.84
CA ARG A 141 -12.50 -12.36 14.76
C ARG A 141 -12.17 -12.64 13.29
N PRO A 142 -10.89 -12.81 12.92
CA PRO A 142 -10.53 -13.08 11.54
C PRO A 142 -10.85 -14.52 11.13
N THR A 143 -11.23 -14.69 9.86
CA THR A 143 -11.30 -16.02 9.20
C THR A 143 -10.24 -16.17 8.10
N ALA A 144 -9.64 -15.05 7.68
CA ALA A 144 -8.60 -14.98 6.66
C ALA A 144 -7.67 -13.80 6.94
N GLY A 145 -6.50 -13.83 6.34
CA GLY A 145 -5.54 -12.73 6.34
C GLY A 145 -5.21 -12.23 4.93
N PHE A 146 -4.99 -10.93 4.82
CA PHE A 146 -4.31 -10.31 3.67
C PHE A 146 -3.08 -9.60 4.19
N TRP A 147 -1.89 -10.07 3.81
CA TRP A 147 -0.64 -9.37 4.04
C TRP A 147 -0.21 -8.71 2.74
N GLY A 148 0.16 -7.42 2.76
CA GLY A 148 0.75 -6.81 1.57
C GLY A 148 0.74 -5.29 1.54
N VAL A 149 1.11 -4.77 0.37
CA VAL A 149 0.86 -3.39 -0.05
C VAL A 149 -0.52 -3.28 -0.72
N PRO A 150 -1.16 -2.10 -0.78
CA PRO A 150 -2.37 -1.94 -1.57
C PRO A 150 -2.14 -2.36 -3.02
N PRO A 151 -2.92 -3.31 -3.58
CA PRO A 151 -2.75 -3.74 -4.96
C PRO A 151 -3.10 -2.60 -5.92
N ARG A 152 -2.51 -2.54 -7.11
CA ARG A 152 -2.98 -1.55 -8.10
C ARG A 152 -4.39 -1.87 -8.61
N ASP A 153 -4.72 -3.16 -8.69
CA ASP A 153 -6.04 -3.68 -9.07
C ASP A 153 -6.81 -4.13 -7.84
N PHE A 154 -7.65 -3.25 -7.30
CA PHE A 154 -8.46 -3.53 -6.11
C PHE A 154 -9.54 -4.60 -6.37
N SER A 155 -9.85 -4.94 -7.62
CA SER A 155 -10.89 -5.96 -7.91
C SER A 155 -10.52 -7.34 -7.37
N LEU A 156 -9.23 -7.63 -7.19
CA LEU A 156 -8.77 -8.88 -6.56
C LEU A 156 -9.21 -9.00 -5.09
N LEU A 157 -9.45 -7.88 -4.41
CA LEU A 157 -9.84 -7.85 -3.01
C LEU A 157 -11.28 -8.33 -2.78
N THR A 158 -12.11 -8.41 -3.83
CA THR A 158 -13.50 -8.90 -3.71
C THR A 158 -13.58 -10.41 -3.50
N LEU A 159 -12.48 -11.14 -3.68
CA LEU A 159 -12.39 -12.59 -3.48
C LEU A 159 -12.22 -12.99 -2.01
N PHE A 160 -12.05 -12.01 -1.13
CA PHE A 160 -11.76 -12.21 0.28
C PHE A 160 -13.02 -12.09 1.14
N PRO A 161 -13.17 -12.90 2.20
CA PRO A 161 -14.24 -12.72 3.18
C PRO A 161 -14.21 -11.35 3.87
N ASP A 162 -15.37 -10.85 4.29
CA ASP A 162 -15.50 -9.58 5.05
C ASP A 162 -14.76 -9.60 6.40
N THR A 163 -14.47 -10.79 6.92
CA THR A 163 -13.70 -11.02 8.15
C THR A 163 -12.20 -11.14 7.90
N THR A 164 -11.71 -10.76 6.71
CA THR A 164 -10.28 -10.72 6.42
C THR A 164 -9.59 -9.63 7.23
N HIS A 165 -8.59 -9.97 8.04
CA HIS A 165 -7.73 -8.98 8.68
C HIS A 165 -6.58 -8.55 7.76
N VAL A 166 -6.20 -7.28 7.84
CA VAL A 166 -5.08 -6.71 7.05
C VAL A 166 -3.79 -6.70 7.87
N TYR A 167 -2.72 -7.15 7.23
CA TYR A 167 -1.35 -7.27 7.71
C TYR A 167 -0.38 -6.60 6.71
N GLY A 168 0.91 -6.60 7.03
CA GLY A 168 1.95 -6.05 6.16
C GLY A 168 1.97 -4.53 6.12
N TRP A 169 2.60 -3.98 5.08
CA TRP A 169 2.86 -2.55 4.98
C TRP A 169 1.57 -1.71 5.00
N THR A 170 0.47 -2.23 4.42
CA THR A 170 -0.86 -1.58 4.49
C THR A 170 -1.29 -1.29 5.93
N ARG A 171 -1.00 -2.20 6.87
CA ARG A 171 -1.30 -1.97 8.28
C ARG A 171 -0.40 -0.88 8.87
N CYS A 172 0.86 -0.85 8.49
CA CYS A 172 1.79 0.19 8.92
C CYS A 172 1.37 1.57 8.37
N MET A 173 0.79 1.63 7.16
CA MET A 173 0.20 2.85 6.61
C MET A 173 -0.93 3.38 7.49
N GLU A 174 -1.87 2.50 7.87
CA GLU A 174 -2.97 2.88 8.75
C GLU A 174 -2.46 3.37 10.12
N ASN A 175 -1.47 2.66 10.68
CA ASN A 175 -0.86 2.97 11.96
C ASN A 175 0.06 4.20 11.95
N LYS A 176 0.33 4.79 10.78
CA LYS A 176 1.25 5.92 10.57
C LYS A 176 2.72 5.62 10.90
N THR A 177 3.11 4.35 10.94
CA THR A 177 4.47 3.89 11.26
C THR A 177 5.04 3.04 10.13
N PRO A 178 5.20 3.57 8.91
CA PRO A 178 5.49 2.79 7.70
C PRO A 178 6.85 2.05 7.74
N ALA A 179 7.76 2.45 8.62
CA ALA A 179 9.07 1.83 8.83
C ALA A 179 9.09 0.78 9.97
N ASP A 180 7.94 0.52 10.60
CA ASP A 180 7.81 -0.46 11.68
C ASP A 180 7.81 -1.89 11.13
N LEU A 181 9.01 -2.48 11.10
CA LEU A 181 9.22 -3.82 10.57
C LEU A 181 8.59 -4.90 11.45
N GLU A 182 8.50 -4.70 12.77
CA GLU A 182 7.86 -5.66 13.67
C GLU A 182 6.35 -5.72 13.39
N LEU A 183 5.71 -4.55 13.29
CA LEU A 183 4.33 -4.44 12.89
C LEU A 183 4.10 -4.96 11.47
N GLU A 184 5.00 -4.70 10.53
CA GLU A 184 4.88 -5.20 9.16
C GLU A 184 4.96 -6.74 9.09
N SER A 185 5.87 -7.32 9.88
CA SER A 185 6.17 -8.76 9.84
C SER A 185 5.17 -9.62 10.61
N TYR A 186 4.45 -9.04 11.57
CA TYR A 186 3.46 -9.78 12.35
C TYR A 186 2.33 -10.32 11.46
N VAL A 187 2.02 -11.61 11.58
CA VAL A 187 0.85 -12.27 10.97
C VAL A 187 0.25 -13.26 11.97
N ASN A 188 -1.07 -13.41 11.98
CA ASN A 188 -1.74 -14.42 12.80
C ASN A 188 -1.56 -15.81 12.15
N PRO A 189 -0.80 -16.74 12.75
CA PRO A 189 -0.51 -18.05 12.14
C PRO A 189 -1.72 -18.97 12.03
N ASN A 190 -2.82 -18.64 12.71
CA ASN A 190 -4.00 -19.51 12.83
C ASN A 190 -5.09 -19.24 11.78
N VAL A 191 -4.84 -18.35 10.82
CA VAL A 191 -5.81 -18.05 9.74
C VAL A 191 -5.14 -18.15 8.38
N PRO A 192 -5.79 -18.72 7.36
CA PRO A 192 -5.24 -18.76 6.02
C PRO A 192 -4.98 -17.34 5.52
N THR A 193 -3.75 -17.08 5.10
CA THR A 193 -3.29 -15.73 4.75
C THR A 193 -2.72 -15.69 3.34
N VAL A 194 -3.23 -14.75 2.54
CA VAL A 194 -2.63 -14.41 1.25
C VAL A 194 -1.57 -13.33 1.47
N PHE A 195 -0.35 -13.61 1.05
CA PHE A 195 0.80 -12.71 1.06
C PHE A 195 0.96 -12.12 -0.33
N PHE A 196 0.33 -10.96 -0.52
CA PHE A 196 0.30 -10.23 -1.77
C PHE A 196 1.53 -9.33 -1.91
N ALA A 197 2.16 -9.38 -3.08
CA ALA A 197 3.12 -8.39 -3.51
C ALA A 197 2.82 -7.94 -4.95
N GLN A 198 3.03 -6.65 -5.20
CA GLN A 198 3.05 -6.13 -6.56
C GLN A 198 4.40 -6.47 -7.19
N SER A 199 4.41 -6.95 -8.44
CA SER A 199 5.66 -7.27 -9.15
C SER A 199 6.61 -6.06 -9.16
N PHE A 200 7.91 -6.36 -9.02
CA PHE A 200 8.99 -5.38 -8.92
C PHE A 200 8.93 -4.46 -7.68
N CYS A 201 8.09 -4.77 -6.69
CA CYS A 201 8.13 -4.14 -5.37
C CYS A 201 9.23 -4.78 -4.51
N ALA A 202 9.97 -3.97 -3.73
CA ALA A 202 10.96 -4.48 -2.78
C ALA A 202 10.33 -5.39 -1.71
N LYS A 203 9.04 -5.18 -1.38
CA LYS A 203 8.29 -5.96 -0.38
C LYS A 203 8.03 -7.40 -0.80
N THR A 204 8.23 -7.75 -2.08
CA THR A 204 8.18 -9.13 -2.58
C THR A 204 9.05 -10.09 -1.77
N ALA A 205 10.25 -9.66 -1.36
CA ALA A 205 11.16 -10.51 -0.59
C ALA A 205 10.55 -10.91 0.77
N LEU A 206 10.01 -9.93 1.50
CA LEU A 206 9.38 -10.18 2.81
C LEU A 206 8.07 -10.97 2.66
N ALA A 207 7.25 -10.63 1.65
CA ALA A 207 6.02 -11.35 1.34
C ALA A 207 6.27 -12.85 1.14
N LYS A 208 7.26 -13.18 0.29
CA LYS A 208 7.61 -14.56 -0.03
C LYS A 208 8.16 -15.29 1.20
N PHE A 209 9.07 -14.65 1.93
CA PHE A 209 9.65 -15.22 3.14
C PHE A 209 8.58 -15.56 4.18
N LEU A 210 7.68 -14.61 4.49
CA LEU A 210 6.62 -14.83 5.47
C LEU A 210 5.61 -15.89 4.99
N ALA A 211 5.27 -15.90 3.70
CA ALA A 211 4.40 -16.92 3.14
C ALA A 211 4.96 -18.33 3.31
N ASP A 212 6.27 -18.52 3.09
CA ASP A 212 6.94 -19.82 3.24
C ASP A 212 7.00 -20.30 4.70
N GLN A 213 7.01 -19.37 5.66
CA GLN A 213 6.99 -19.70 7.09
C GLN A 213 5.56 -19.91 7.62
N HIS A 214 4.55 -19.42 6.90
CA HIS A 214 3.18 -19.42 7.39
C HIS A 214 2.53 -20.81 7.20
N PRO A 215 1.89 -21.41 8.23
CA PRO A 215 1.32 -22.76 8.14
C PRO A 215 0.28 -22.92 7.02
N GLN A 216 -0.43 -21.82 6.71
CA GLN A 216 -1.43 -21.72 5.66
C GLN A 216 -1.20 -20.42 4.87
N GLY A 217 -0.05 -20.30 4.22
CA GLY A 217 0.33 -19.11 3.44
C GLY A 217 0.17 -19.33 1.94
N LEU A 218 -0.44 -18.36 1.24
CA LEU A 218 -0.39 -18.26 -0.22
C LEU A 218 0.43 -17.04 -0.61
N TYR A 219 1.60 -17.24 -1.22
CA TYR A 219 2.32 -16.16 -1.88
C TYR A 219 1.67 -15.83 -3.23
N LEU A 220 1.33 -14.56 -3.44
CA LEU A 220 0.75 -14.08 -4.70
C LEU A 220 1.49 -12.83 -5.19
N ASP A 221 2.09 -12.98 -6.37
CA ASP A 221 2.72 -11.89 -7.12
C ASP A 221 1.84 -11.49 -8.29
N CYS A 222 1.54 -10.20 -8.43
CA CYS A 222 0.78 -9.65 -9.55
C CYS A 222 1.43 -8.36 -10.03
N ASP A 223 1.54 -8.20 -11.35
CA ASP A 223 1.91 -6.91 -11.95
C ASP A 223 0.68 -5.99 -11.99
N VAL A 224 0.51 -5.16 -13.03
CA VAL A 224 -0.51 -4.10 -13.10
C VAL A 224 -1.95 -4.58 -12.88
N THR A 225 -2.31 -5.78 -13.36
CA THR A 225 -3.67 -6.34 -13.28
C THR A 225 -3.65 -7.81 -12.87
N ALA A 226 -4.63 -8.22 -12.06
CA ALA A 226 -4.77 -9.62 -11.70
C ALA A 226 -5.40 -10.43 -12.84
N GLY A 227 -4.64 -11.38 -13.40
CA GLY A 227 -5.16 -12.33 -14.38
C GLY A 227 -6.13 -13.35 -13.78
N SER A 228 -6.87 -14.08 -14.63
CA SER A 228 -7.77 -15.16 -14.20
C SER A 228 -7.07 -16.22 -13.34
N SER A 229 -5.80 -16.52 -13.63
CA SER A 229 -5.00 -17.46 -12.84
C SER A 229 -4.77 -16.98 -11.40
N ALA A 230 -4.52 -15.68 -11.19
CA ALA A 230 -4.31 -15.13 -9.85
C ALA A 230 -5.60 -15.21 -9.02
N ARG A 231 -6.74 -14.93 -9.65
CA ARG A 231 -8.07 -15.02 -9.02
C ARG A 231 -8.41 -16.46 -8.62
N ALA A 232 -8.26 -17.41 -9.55
CA ALA A 232 -8.52 -18.82 -9.28
C ALA A 232 -7.63 -19.40 -8.15
N LYS A 233 -6.38 -18.93 -8.04
CA LYS A 233 -5.49 -19.33 -6.92
C LYS A 233 -6.02 -18.88 -5.56
N ILE A 234 -6.55 -17.66 -5.46
CA ILE A 234 -7.13 -17.14 -4.21
C ILE A 234 -8.37 -17.95 -3.83
N GLU A 235 -9.28 -18.15 -4.79
CA GLU A 235 -10.53 -18.88 -4.57
C GLU A 235 -10.24 -20.31 -4.07
N ALA A 236 -9.42 -21.06 -4.83
CA ALA A 236 -9.04 -22.42 -4.46
C ALA A 236 -8.32 -22.49 -3.11
N PHE A 237 -7.47 -21.50 -2.79
CA PHE A 237 -6.78 -21.44 -1.52
C PHE A 237 -7.74 -21.34 -0.33
N PHE A 238 -8.76 -20.49 -0.42
CA PHE A 238 -9.74 -20.37 0.66
C PHE A 238 -10.65 -21.61 0.76
N GLU A 239 -11.12 -22.15 -0.37
CA GLU A 239 -11.93 -23.38 -0.38
C GLU A 239 -11.22 -24.56 0.29
N LEU A 240 -9.94 -24.78 -0.04
CA LEU A 240 -9.14 -25.86 0.53
C LEU A 240 -8.78 -25.58 2.00
N SER A 241 -8.58 -24.31 2.38
CA SER A 241 -8.27 -23.94 3.76
C SER A 241 -9.46 -24.11 4.70
N HIS A 242 -10.68 -23.81 4.26
CA HIS A 242 -11.89 -23.98 5.07
C HIS A 242 -12.23 -25.46 5.32
N SER A 243 -11.96 -26.33 4.35
CA SER A 243 -12.18 -27.77 4.46
C SER A 243 -11.35 -28.41 5.59
N LEU A 244 -10.12 -27.92 5.81
CA LEU A 244 -9.22 -28.39 6.88
C LEU A 244 -9.70 -28.08 8.31
N PHE A 245 -10.67 -27.17 8.48
CA PHE A 245 -11.25 -26.81 9.79
C PHE A 245 -12.66 -27.38 10.02
N SER A 246 -13.26 -28.00 9.01
CA SER A 246 -14.56 -28.68 9.16
C SER A 246 -14.42 -30.15 9.59
N GLU A 247 -13.19 -30.71 9.50
CA GLU A 247 -12.88 -32.10 9.84
C GLU A 247 -12.09 -32.26 11.16
N LYS A 248 -11.97 -31.21 11.98
CA LYS A 248 -11.40 -31.24 13.34
C LYS A 248 -12.37 -30.64 14.35
#